data_AF-A0AAQ0Q8G7-F1
#
_entry.id   AF-A0AAQ0Q8G7-F1
#
_cell.length_a   1.000
_cell.length_b   1.000
_cell.length_c   1.000
_cell.angle_alpha   90.00
_cell.angle_beta   90.00
_cell.angle_gamma   90.00
#
_symmetry.space_group_name_H-M   'P 1'
#
loop_
_entity.id
_entity.type
_entity.pdbx_description
1 polymer ?
#
loop_
_entity_poly.entity_id
_entity_poly.type
_entity_poly.pdbx_seq_one_letter_code
_entity_poly.pdbx_strand_id
1 'polypeptide(L)'
;MLGKHPDEYPRFRDCFVGEEDTIVELTRVGGANRNTGYGEDKIMGHPNFIKTYDDDFDNTYGYYVYSVPDRWREDYNKIINGKTLFVSEEYFNEMLRVWPNLEDKLRNMFHRPKTEEK
;
A
#
# COMPACT_ATOMS: atom_id res chain seq x y z
N MET A 1 1.65 1.06 -3.15
CA MET A 1 0.66 0.23 -2.43
C MET A 1 0.50 -1.05 -3.19
N LEU A 2 0.49 -2.20 -2.51
CA LEU A 2 0.41 -3.54 -3.13
C LEU A 2 1.15 -3.68 -4.47
N GLY A 3 2.38 -3.14 -4.55
CA GLY A 3 3.23 -3.19 -5.75
C GLY A 3 3.00 -2.11 -6.83
N LYS A 4 2.17 -1.09 -6.62
CA LYS A 4 1.94 0.02 -7.57
C LYS A 4 2.12 1.39 -6.93
N HIS A 5 2.38 2.42 -7.73
CA HIS A 5 2.39 3.81 -7.25
C HIS A 5 0.95 4.27 -6.95
N PRO A 6 0.68 5.13 -5.94
CA PRO A 6 -0.67 5.58 -5.64
C PRO A 6 -1.41 6.25 -6.80
N ASP A 7 -0.68 6.88 -7.72
CA ASP A 7 -1.26 7.48 -8.94
C ASP A 7 -1.90 6.44 -9.88
N GLU A 8 -1.55 5.16 -9.73
CA GLU A 8 -2.15 4.06 -10.48
C GLU A 8 -3.47 3.56 -9.87
N TYR A 9 -3.81 4.04 -8.67
CA TYR A 9 -5.04 3.71 -7.98
C TYR A 9 -6.12 4.75 -8.27
N PRO A 10 -7.36 4.31 -8.57
CA PRO A 10 -8.40 5.25 -8.96
C PRO A 10 -8.82 6.12 -7.77
N ARG A 11 -8.64 7.43 -7.94
CA ARG A 11 -9.02 8.45 -6.94
C ARG A 11 -8.50 8.12 -5.54
N PHE A 12 -7.25 7.69 -5.48
CA PHE A 12 -6.53 7.37 -4.25
C PHE A 12 -6.65 8.49 -3.21
N ARG A 13 -6.85 8.11 -1.95
CA ARG A 13 -6.86 9.04 -0.81
C ARG A 13 -5.79 8.71 0.20
N ASP A 14 -5.77 7.47 0.71
CA ASP A 14 -4.85 7.06 1.76
C ASP A 14 -4.66 5.54 1.80
N CYS A 15 -3.63 5.07 2.51
CA CYS A 15 -3.42 3.66 2.81
C CYS A 15 -2.68 3.45 4.12
N PHE A 16 -3.20 2.49 4.88
CA PHE A 16 -2.78 2.25 6.25
C PHE A 16 -2.98 0.78 6.63
N VAL A 17 -2.42 0.42 7.78
CA VAL A 17 -2.58 -0.92 8.37
C VAL A 17 -3.93 -0.95 9.08
N GLY A 18 -4.77 -1.92 8.73
CA GLY A 18 -6.04 -2.18 9.37
C GLY A 18 -5.92 -3.16 10.54
N GLU A 19 -7.06 -3.65 11.00
CA GLU A 19 -7.11 -4.73 11.98
C GLU A 19 -6.62 -6.06 11.37
N GLU A 20 -6.24 -7.02 12.22
CA GLU A 20 -5.90 -8.40 11.82
C GLU A 20 -4.83 -8.51 10.72
N ASP A 21 -3.80 -7.66 10.77
CA ASP A 21 -2.71 -7.64 9.78
C ASP A 21 -3.20 -7.48 8.33
N THR A 22 -4.13 -6.55 8.15
CA THR A 22 -4.65 -6.14 6.84
C THR A 22 -4.06 -4.82 6.38
N ILE A 23 -4.09 -4.60 5.06
CA ILE A 23 -3.80 -3.32 4.42
C ILE A 23 -5.14 -2.75 3.95
N VAL A 24 -5.38 -1.48 4.25
CA VAL A 24 -6.61 -0.78 3.87
C VAL A 24 -6.26 0.35 2.93
N GLU A 25 -6.84 0.32 1.73
CA GLU A 25 -6.79 1.42 0.79
C GLU A 25 -8.09 2.22 0.86
N LEU A 26 -7.95 3.53 1.10
CA LEU A 26 -9.04 4.48 1.09
C LEU A 26 -9.04 5.21 -0.26
N THR A 27 -10.18 5.22 -0.93
CA THR A 27 -10.32 5.83 -2.27
C THR A 27 -11.66 6.57 -2.36
N ARG A 28 -11.79 7.50 -3.31
CA ARG A 28 -13.07 8.20 -3.60
C ARG A 28 -13.94 7.45 -4.63
N VAL A 29 -13.96 6.13 -4.56
CA VAL A 29 -14.83 5.28 -5.39
C VAL A 29 -15.91 4.55 -4.58
N GLY A 30 -16.23 5.05 -3.38
CA GLY A 30 -17.35 4.55 -2.57
C GLY A 30 -18.69 5.20 -2.88
N GLY A 31 -19.73 4.65 -2.26
CA GLY A 31 -21.14 5.04 -2.32
C GLY A 31 -21.62 5.34 -3.72
N ALA A 32 -21.99 6.59 -3.99
CA ALA A 32 -22.50 7.00 -5.30
C ALA A 32 -21.48 6.87 -6.44
N ASN A 33 -20.20 6.65 -6.13
CA ASN A 33 -19.14 6.42 -7.11
C ASN A 33 -18.85 4.93 -7.38
N ARG A 34 -19.57 4.00 -6.72
CA ARG A 34 -19.46 2.56 -7.02
C ARG A 34 -20.04 2.24 -8.39
N ASN A 35 -19.42 1.30 -9.09
CA ASN A 35 -19.86 0.84 -10.42
C ASN A 35 -20.01 1.95 -11.50
N THR A 36 -19.42 3.13 -11.30
CA THR A 36 -19.52 4.24 -12.28
C THR A 36 -18.40 4.21 -13.33
N GLY A 37 -17.60 3.15 -13.36
CA GLY A 37 -16.47 3.02 -14.29
C GLY A 37 -15.19 3.73 -13.83
N TYR A 38 -15.13 4.23 -12.59
CA TYR A 38 -13.91 4.84 -12.06
C TYR A 38 -12.77 3.86 -11.76
N GLY A 39 -12.96 2.55 -11.97
CA GLY A 39 -11.88 1.56 -11.84
C GLY A 39 -11.92 0.69 -10.58
N GLU A 40 -13.06 0.66 -9.89
CA GLU A 40 -13.33 -0.20 -8.72
C GLU A 40 -13.00 -1.68 -9.00
N ASP A 41 -13.35 -2.20 -10.18
CA ASP A 41 -13.04 -3.58 -10.58
C ASP A 41 -11.55 -3.92 -10.51
N LYS A 42 -10.67 -2.95 -10.81
CA LYS A 42 -9.22 -3.14 -10.76
C LYS A 42 -8.70 -3.25 -9.32
N ILE A 43 -9.34 -2.53 -8.41
CA ILE A 43 -9.02 -2.52 -6.98
C ILE A 43 -9.43 -3.88 -6.38
N MET A 44 -10.64 -4.34 -6.70
CA MET A 44 -11.21 -5.60 -6.22
C MET A 44 -10.58 -6.84 -6.87
N GLY A 45 -10.04 -6.71 -8.09
CA GLY A 45 -9.37 -7.80 -8.80
C GLY A 45 -7.97 -8.17 -8.29
N HIS A 46 -7.47 -7.48 -7.26
CA HIS A 46 -6.17 -7.80 -6.67
C HIS A 46 -6.22 -9.17 -5.95
N PRO A 47 -5.19 -10.04 -6.07
CA PRO A 47 -5.21 -11.39 -5.49
C PRO A 47 -5.37 -11.44 -3.98
N ASN A 48 -4.99 -10.36 -3.28
CA ASN A 48 -5.12 -10.25 -1.82
C ASN A 48 -6.39 -9.52 -1.36
N PHE A 49 -7.31 -9.17 -2.27
CA PHE A 49 -8.55 -8.49 -1.89
C PHE A 49 -9.41 -9.37 -0.98
N ILE A 50 -9.91 -8.80 0.11
CA ILE A 50 -10.78 -9.46 1.09
C ILE A 50 -12.20 -8.93 0.99
N LYS A 51 -12.37 -7.61 1.15
CA LYS A 51 -13.68 -6.96 1.22
C LYS A 51 -13.59 -5.46 0.96
N THR A 52 -14.74 -4.85 0.70
CA THR A 52 -14.91 -3.39 0.63
C THR A 52 -16.16 -2.97 1.37
N TYR A 53 -16.16 -1.75 1.88
CA TYR A 53 -17.32 -1.08 2.47
C TYR A 53 -17.20 0.44 2.28
N ASP A 54 -18.32 1.13 2.37
CA ASP A 54 -18.37 2.59 2.27
C ASP A 54 -18.01 3.25 3.59
N ASP A 55 -17.52 4.47 3.54
CA ASP A 55 -17.39 5.29 4.73
C ASP A 55 -18.76 5.78 5.21
N ASP A 56 -19.01 5.61 6.51
CA ASP A 56 -20.30 5.88 7.15
C ASP A 56 -20.63 7.38 7.22
N PHE A 57 -19.60 8.24 7.19
CA PHE A 57 -19.75 9.70 7.30
C PHE A 57 -19.71 10.40 5.95
N ASP A 58 -18.76 10.03 5.09
CA ASP A 58 -18.61 10.55 3.74
C ASP A 58 -18.66 9.41 2.72
N ASN A 59 -19.88 9.10 2.29
CA ASN A 59 -20.17 8.02 1.34
C ASN A 59 -19.52 8.21 -0.04
N THR A 60 -18.76 9.27 -0.30
CA THR A 60 -17.92 9.34 -1.50
C THR A 60 -16.66 8.47 -1.38
N TYR A 61 -16.28 8.10 -0.15
CA TYR A 61 -15.15 7.24 0.15
C TYR A 61 -15.54 5.77 0.28
N GLY A 62 -14.65 4.91 -0.19
CA GLY A 62 -14.72 3.45 -0.03
C GLY A 62 -13.42 2.91 0.54
N TYR A 63 -13.54 2.03 1.52
CA TYR A 63 -12.45 1.24 2.07
C TYR A 63 -12.32 -0.07 1.30
N TYR A 64 -11.11 -0.42 0.91
CA TYR A 64 -10.78 -1.69 0.25
C TYR A 64 -9.72 -2.39 1.08
N VAL A 65 -10.08 -3.57 1.59
CA VAL A 65 -9.28 -4.31 2.57
C VAL A 65 -8.58 -5.48 1.90
N TYR A 66 -7.30 -5.62 2.21
CA TYR A 66 -6.42 -6.63 1.65
C TYR A 66 -5.68 -7.39 2.73
N SER A 67 -5.40 -8.67 2.48
CA SER A 67 -4.38 -9.37 3.27
C SER A 67 -2.99 -8.83 2.91
N VAL A 68 -2.06 -8.81 3.85
CA VAL A 68 -0.63 -8.62 3.51
C VAL A 68 -0.19 -9.74 2.55
N PRO A 69 0.42 -9.44 1.38
CA PRO A 69 0.92 -10.46 0.47
C PRO A 69 1.95 -11.37 1.14
N ASP A 70 1.84 -12.68 0.92
CA ASP A 70 2.68 -13.67 1.63
C ASP A 70 4.19 -13.45 1.44
N ARG A 71 4.61 -13.04 0.24
CA ARG A 71 6.01 -12.68 -0.07
C ARG A 71 6.55 -11.59 0.85
N TRP A 72 5.69 -10.70 1.35
CA TRP A 72 6.05 -9.57 2.20
C TRP A 72 5.67 -9.77 3.66
N ARG A 73 5.15 -10.95 4.06
CA ARG A 73 4.68 -11.20 5.43
C ARG A 73 5.78 -10.95 6.46
N GLU A 74 6.99 -11.43 6.18
CA GLU A 74 8.12 -11.27 7.11
C GLU A 74 8.56 -9.80 7.23
N ASP A 75 8.61 -9.08 6.11
CA ASP A 75 8.99 -7.66 6.09
C ASP A 75 7.92 -6.78 6.74
N TYR A 76 6.65 -7.07 6.49
CA TYR A 76 5.53 -6.45 7.19
C TYR A 76 5.68 -6.62 8.71
N ASN A 77 5.91 -7.85 9.20
CA ASN A 77 6.12 -8.13 10.61
C ASN A 77 7.29 -7.32 11.18
N LYS A 78 8.40 -7.18 10.45
CA LYS A 78 9.54 -6.37 10.88
C LYS A 78 9.15 -4.89 10.98
N ILE A 79 8.42 -4.36 10.01
CA ILE A 79 8.00 -2.95 9.99
C ILE A 79 7.08 -2.63 11.17
N ILE A 80 6.02 -3.41 11.40
CA ILE A 80 5.08 -3.15 12.50
C ILE A 80 5.72 -3.32 13.89
N ASN A 81 6.79 -4.11 13.99
CA ASN A 81 7.57 -4.28 15.22
C ASN A 81 8.76 -3.31 15.34
N GLY A 82 8.88 -2.31 14.46
CA GLY A 82 9.95 -1.30 14.49
C GLY A 82 11.35 -1.84 14.13
N LYS A 83 11.42 -3.05 13.56
CA LYS A 83 12.66 -3.75 13.16
C LYS A 83 13.07 -3.38 11.73
N THR A 84 13.00 -2.10 11.37
CA THR A 84 13.23 -1.62 10.00
C THR A 84 14.63 -1.94 9.47
N LEU A 85 15.63 -2.05 10.35
CA LEU A 85 17.01 -2.45 10.03
C LEU A 85 17.11 -3.83 9.35
N PHE A 86 16.14 -4.71 9.59
CA PHE A 86 16.16 -6.10 9.15
C PHE A 86 15.24 -6.38 7.95
N VAL A 87 14.58 -5.34 7.43
CA VAL A 87 13.73 -5.45 6.24
C VAL A 87 14.59 -5.85 5.05
N SER A 88 14.07 -6.80 4.28
CA SER A 88 14.79 -7.44 3.17
C SER A 88 15.25 -6.42 2.12
N GLU A 89 16.33 -6.75 1.42
CA GLU A 89 16.77 -6.01 0.22
C GLU A 89 15.68 -5.98 -0.84
N GLU A 90 14.96 -7.10 -0.98
CA GLU A 90 13.91 -7.29 -1.97
C GLU A 90 12.76 -6.29 -1.75
N TYR A 91 12.27 -6.17 -0.52
CA TYR A 91 11.23 -5.21 -0.17
C TYR A 91 11.74 -3.76 -0.28
N PHE A 92 12.99 -3.51 0.13
CA PHE A 92 13.58 -2.17 -0.01
C PHE A 92 13.69 -1.72 -1.47
N ASN A 93 14.14 -2.61 -2.35
CA ASN A 93 14.20 -2.34 -3.78
C ASN A 93 12.81 -2.14 -4.39
N GLU A 94 11.80 -2.86 -3.91
CA GLU A 94 10.42 -2.63 -4.31
C GLU A 94 9.92 -1.24 -3.90
N MET A 95 10.27 -0.77 -2.69
CA MET A 95 9.97 0.61 -2.29
C MET A 95 10.66 1.65 -3.17
N LEU A 96 11.94 1.45 -3.53
CA LEU A 96 12.66 2.34 -4.44
C LEU A 96 12.08 2.32 -5.85
N ARG A 97 11.64 1.16 -6.34
CA ARG A 97 10.96 1.03 -7.64
C ARG A 97 9.66 1.84 -7.66
N VAL A 98 8.90 1.81 -6.58
CA VAL A 98 7.64 2.57 -6.46
C VAL A 98 7.91 4.05 -6.22
N TRP A 99 8.89 4.41 -5.38
CA TRP A 99 9.17 5.78 -4.94
C TRP A 99 10.63 6.20 -5.19
N PRO A 100 11.08 6.27 -6.45
CA PRO A 100 12.48 6.54 -6.76
C PRO A 100 12.93 7.91 -6.22
N ASN A 101 12.06 8.91 -6.27
CA ASN A 101 12.35 10.27 -5.81
C ASN A 101 12.46 10.38 -4.27
N LEU A 102 12.11 9.33 -3.52
CA LEU A 102 12.22 9.29 -2.06
C LEU A 102 13.41 8.48 -1.58
N GLU A 103 14.33 8.07 -2.47
CA GLU A 103 15.47 7.21 -2.14
C GLU A 103 16.24 7.68 -0.89
N ASP A 104 16.64 8.95 -0.84
CA ASP A 104 17.40 9.49 0.29
C ASP A 104 16.63 9.38 1.61
N LYS A 105 15.31 9.64 1.58
CA LYS A 105 14.45 9.53 2.75
C LYS A 105 14.26 8.07 3.17
N LEU A 106 14.06 7.16 2.21
CA LEU A 106 13.90 5.73 2.46
C LEU A 106 15.19 5.11 3.00
N ARG A 107 16.35 5.45 2.44
CA ARG A 107 17.65 5.02 2.95
C ARG A 107 17.86 5.45 4.39
N ASN A 108 17.55 6.70 4.72
CA ASN A 108 17.63 7.19 6.11
C ASN A 108 16.66 6.45 7.04
N MET A 109 15.40 6.27 6.63
CA MET A 109 14.37 5.60 7.44
C MET A 109 14.71 4.12 7.73
N PHE A 110 15.34 3.43 6.78
CA PHE A 110 15.72 2.02 6.88
C PHE A 110 17.21 1.82 7.22
N HIS A 111 17.93 2.89 7.56
CA HIS A 111 19.36 2.88 7.93
C HIS A 111 20.26 2.18 6.90
N ARG A 112 20.02 2.44 5.61
CA ARG A 112 20.76 1.86 4.49
C ARG A 112 21.74 2.88 3.92
N PRO A 113 23.01 2.51 3.69
CA PRO A 113 23.97 3.41 3.03
C PRO A 113 23.52 3.72 1.60
N LYS A 114 23.97 4.85 1.04
CA LYS A 114 23.81 5.11 -0.40
C LYS A 114 24.61 4.07 -1.17
N THR A 115 24.04 3.57 -2.27
CA THR A 115 24.83 2.78 -3.23
C THR A 115 25.86 3.72 -3.84
N GLU A 116 27.15 3.42 -3.69
CA GLU A 116 28.19 4.17 -4.38
C GLU A 116 27.97 3.99 -5.89
N GLU A 117 27.90 5.10 -6.63
CA GLU A 117 27.94 5.06 -8.10
C GLU A 117 29.31 4.48 -8.49
N LYS A 118 29.30 3.30 -9.11
CA LYS A 118 30.50 2.67 -9.68
C LYS A 118 30.90 3.35 -10.99
#